data_AF-A0A7X7MT72-F1
#
_entry.id   AF-A0A7X7MT72-F1
#
_cell.length_a   1.000
_cell.length_b   1.000
_cell.length_c   1.000
_cell.angle_alpha   90.00
_cell.angle_beta   90.00
_cell.angle_gamma   90.00
#
_symmetry.space_group_name_H-M   'P 1'
#
loop_
_entity.id
_entity.type
_entity.pdbx_description
1 polymer ?
#
loop_
_entity_poly.entity_id
_entity_poly.type
_entity_poly.pdbx_seq_one_letter_code
_entity_poly.pdbx_strand_id
1 'polypeptide(L)'
;MSKTLALLHSQADGSLPKAALETLTAAAALGQPFDVAILGAGASAAADAVQGCGAAAFHTVDDPAVAQPRYATDAAAAAALIQASGAELVLAPGTSRFARSLPGAAHRVGAQIDTHIVALSAEGGAVRAQRWFYRQRILGAFSRAARPWLLLLDTGVFAPWQGAAGAANAQAVAVAFTDDDRRTAVTGVQKPAADAQTIRPDAKLLFVAGAGWTKKQKDGQFHIGEASALILDFLGKAQASLGSSKSLVDIQGEGQETLTFMSHMNQVGQTGSTPRHPKGIATCCHGEEPHAVGWRFINERRAVNLDPNCGWAQGKADVLYVADAFEVMAKVNALL
;
A
#
# COMPACT_ATOMS: atom_id res chain seq x y z
N MET A 1 1.79 26.69 -18.78
CA MET A 1 1.18 25.40 -18.38
C MET A 1 1.85 24.98 -17.09
N SER A 2 1.09 24.56 -16.08
CA SER A 2 1.62 24.08 -14.80
C SER A 2 2.46 22.82 -15.05
N LYS A 3 3.71 22.81 -14.59
CA LYS A 3 4.61 21.65 -14.71
C LYS A 3 4.34 20.66 -13.59
N THR A 4 4.27 19.37 -13.92
CA THR A 4 4.06 18.28 -12.95
C THR A 4 5.38 17.57 -12.62
N LEU A 5 5.56 17.11 -11.40
CA LEU A 5 6.66 16.25 -10.99
C LEU A 5 6.13 14.92 -10.46
N ALA A 6 6.54 13.80 -11.05
CA ALA A 6 6.43 12.49 -10.43
C ALA A 6 7.63 12.30 -9.50
N LEU A 7 7.44 12.54 -8.20
CA LEU A 7 8.46 12.33 -7.19
C LEU A 7 8.38 10.90 -6.66
N LEU A 8 9.42 10.11 -6.90
CA LEU A 8 9.50 8.69 -6.61
C LEU A 8 10.65 8.40 -5.63
N HIS A 9 10.63 7.21 -5.04
CA HIS A 9 11.79 6.69 -4.32
C HIS A 9 12.12 5.27 -4.77
N SER A 10 13.41 4.93 -4.73
CA SER A 10 13.86 3.55 -4.93
C SER A 10 13.70 2.71 -3.66
N GLN A 11 13.83 1.40 -3.82
CA GLN A 11 13.99 0.41 -2.77
C GLN A 11 15.49 0.23 -2.45
N ALA A 12 15.80 -0.58 -1.43
CA ALA A 12 17.18 -0.82 -1.01
C ALA A 12 18.04 -1.51 -2.08
N ASP A 13 17.42 -2.25 -3.01
CA ASP A 13 18.07 -2.89 -4.16
C ASP A 13 18.15 -1.97 -5.40
N GLY A 14 17.72 -0.71 -5.27
CA GLY A 14 17.68 0.26 -6.36
C GLY A 14 16.46 0.16 -7.28
N SER A 15 15.60 -0.84 -7.12
CA SER A 15 14.39 -0.97 -7.93
C SER A 15 13.31 0.04 -7.53
N LEU A 16 12.39 0.34 -8.44
CA LEU A 16 11.19 1.12 -8.11
C LEU A 16 10.10 0.21 -7.53
N PRO A 17 9.49 0.57 -6.38
CA PRO A 17 8.37 -0.19 -5.86
C PRO A 17 7.16 -0.01 -6.79
N LYS A 18 6.24 -0.99 -6.77
CA LYS A 18 4.98 -0.94 -7.52
C LYS A 18 4.26 0.40 -7.40
N ALA A 19 4.16 0.94 -6.18
CA ALA A 19 3.53 2.23 -5.91
C ALA A 19 4.15 3.41 -6.69
N ALA A 20 5.46 3.40 -6.90
CA ALA A 20 6.15 4.43 -7.69
C ALA A 20 5.76 4.32 -9.17
N LEU A 21 5.66 3.10 -9.70
CA LEU A 21 5.21 2.86 -11.07
C LEU A 21 3.74 3.24 -11.26
N GLU A 22 2.88 3.00 -10.27
CA GLU A 22 1.48 3.46 -10.30
C GLU A 22 1.39 5.00 -10.33
N THR A 23 2.25 5.67 -9.55
CA THR A 23 2.33 7.14 -9.54
C THR A 23 2.79 7.70 -10.88
N LEU A 24 3.71 7.00 -11.55
CA LEU A 24 4.18 7.38 -12.87
C LEU A 24 3.07 7.30 -13.92
N THR A 25 2.26 6.22 -13.90
CA THR A 25 1.06 6.12 -14.75
C THR A 25 0.10 7.28 -14.49
N ALA A 26 -0.12 7.64 -13.22
CA ALA A 26 -1.00 8.75 -12.87
C ALA A 26 -0.49 10.10 -13.42
N ALA A 27 0.82 10.34 -13.35
CA ALA A 27 1.45 11.54 -13.90
C ALA A 27 1.28 11.62 -15.43
N ALA A 28 1.59 10.54 -16.14
CA ALA A 28 1.44 10.47 -17.59
C ALA A 28 -0.03 10.65 -18.04
N ALA A 29 -0.98 10.09 -17.28
CA ALA A 29 -2.41 10.17 -17.58
C ALA A 29 -3.01 11.59 -17.47
N LEU A 30 -2.33 12.54 -16.82
CA LEU A 30 -2.77 13.94 -16.78
C LEU A 30 -2.63 14.66 -18.13
N GLY A 31 -1.83 14.11 -19.07
CA GLY A 31 -1.65 14.70 -20.39
C GLY A 31 -0.94 16.06 -20.39
N GLN A 32 -0.25 16.40 -19.30
CA GLN A 32 0.53 17.62 -19.14
C GLN A 32 2.02 17.29 -19.12
N PRO A 33 2.91 18.23 -19.53
CA PRO A 33 4.35 18.03 -19.38
C PRO A 33 4.72 17.73 -17.92
N PHE A 34 5.52 16.69 -17.73
CA PHE A 34 5.96 16.28 -16.41
C PHE A 34 7.43 15.87 -16.40
N ASP A 35 8.05 16.00 -15.23
CA ASP A 35 9.37 15.49 -14.93
C ASP A 35 9.26 14.29 -13.98
N VAL A 36 10.34 13.51 -13.89
CA VAL A 36 10.51 12.46 -12.90
C VAL A 36 11.66 12.84 -11.97
N ALA A 37 11.42 12.78 -10.67
CA ALA A 37 12.48 12.88 -9.66
C ALA A 37 12.55 11.60 -8.84
N ILE A 38 13.74 11.08 -8.59
CA ILE A 38 13.93 9.86 -7.81
C ILE A 38 14.95 10.10 -6.70
N LEU A 39 14.60 9.74 -5.46
CA LEU A 39 15.54 9.71 -4.35
C LEU A 39 15.74 8.29 -3.81
N GLY A 40 16.96 7.98 -3.40
CA GLY A 40 17.32 6.70 -2.80
C GLY A 40 18.51 6.05 -3.49
N ALA A 41 18.92 4.89 -2.97
CA ALA A 41 20.03 4.12 -3.55
C ALA A 41 19.71 3.73 -5.00
N GLY A 42 20.65 3.93 -5.92
CA GLY A 42 20.49 3.54 -7.31
C GLY A 42 19.44 4.37 -8.07
N ALA A 43 19.18 5.61 -7.63
CA ALA A 43 18.17 6.48 -8.22
C ALA A 43 18.41 6.75 -9.73
N SER A 44 19.68 6.81 -10.17
CA SER A 44 19.99 6.97 -11.60
C SER A 44 19.58 5.75 -12.43
N ALA A 45 19.90 4.53 -11.97
CA ALA A 45 19.49 3.30 -12.64
C ALA A 45 17.96 3.13 -12.61
N ALA A 46 17.30 3.54 -11.52
CA ALA A 46 15.85 3.59 -11.43
C ALA A 46 15.23 4.56 -12.45
N ALA A 47 15.89 5.68 -12.76
CA ALA A 47 15.44 6.62 -13.79
C ALA A 47 15.54 5.99 -15.18
N ASP A 48 16.66 5.30 -15.46
CA ASP A 48 16.86 4.57 -16.72
C ASP A 48 15.78 3.50 -16.94
N ALA A 49 15.36 2.81 -15.88
CA ALA A 49 14.31 1.80 -15.94
C ALA A 49 12.93 2.35 -16.38
N VAL A 50 12.69 3.66 -16.23
CA VAL A 50 11.43 4.32 -16.59
C VAL A 50 11.60 5.42 -17.64
N GLN A 51 12.73 5.45 -18.36
CA GLN A 51 13.03 6.49 -19.34
C GLN A 51 11.90 6.66 -20.38
N GLY A 52 11.32 5.56 -20.85
CA GLY A 52 10.25 5.55 -21.86
C GLY A 52 8.91 6.10 -21.38
N CYS A 53 8.79 6.67 -20.17
CA CYS A 53 7.53 7.14 -19.61
C CYS A 53 7.01 8.46 -20.23
N GLY A 54 7.83 9.14 -21.03
CA GLY A 54 7.47 10.42 -21.66
C GLY A 54 7.75 11.65 -20.80
N ALA A 55 8.52 11.51 -19.72
CA ALA A 55 8.97 12.65 -18.91
C ALA A 55 9.91 13.56 -19.71
N ALA A 56 9.81 14.87 -19.48
CA ALA A 56 10.64 15.87 -20.14
C ALA A 56 12.06 15.95 -19.56
N ALA A 57 12.19 15.73 -18.25
CA ALA A 57 13.48 15.65 -17.57
C ALA A 57 13.45 14.64 -16.43
N PHE A 58 14.64 14.17 -16.06
CA PHE A 58 14.87 13.28 -14.93
C PHE A 58 15.82 13.94 -13.93
N HIS A 59 15.47 13.91 -12.66
CA HIS A 59 16.27 14.42 -11.56
C HIS A 59 16.52 13.31 -10.53
N THR A 60 17.72 13.26 -9.95
CA THR A 60 18.05 12.21 -8.97
C THR A 60 18.78 12.76 -7.76
N VAL A 61 18.50 12.16 -6.60
CA VAL A 61 19.35 12.25 -5.40
C VAL A 61 19.75 10.83 -5.04
N ASP A 62 20.96 10.45 -5.47
CA ASP A 62 21.59 9.16 -5.16
C ASP A 62 22.74 9.41 -4.18
N ASP A 63 22.39 9.56 -2.89
CA ASP A 63 23.33 9.84 -1.81
C ASP A 63 23.16 8.80 -0.68
N PRO A 64 24.24 8.32 -0.04
CA PRO A 64 24.14 7.41 1.11
C PRO A 64 23.19 7.89 2.23
N ALA A 65 23.02 9.21 2.40
CA ALA A 65 22.12 9.81 3.38
C ALA A 65 20.63 9.52 3.09
N VAL A 66 20.28 9.20 1.85
CA VAL A 66 18.92 8.80 1.42
C VAL A 66 18.82 7.33 1.02
N ALA A 67 19.89 6.53 1.16
CA ALA A 67 19.80 5.09 0.93
C ALA A 67 18.87 4.41 1.94
N GLN A 68 19.01 4.77 3.22
CA GLN A 68 18.10 4.34 4.29
C GLN A 68 17.02 5.39 4.53
N PRO A 69 15.72 5.01 4.53
CA PRO A 69 14.62 5.96 4.77
C PRO A 69 14.75 6.66 6.13
N ARG A 70 14.89 7.99 6.11
CA ARG A 70 14.91 8.84 7.31
C ARG A 70 14.12 10.10 7.03
N TYR A 71 13.36 10.55 8.03
CA TYR A 71 12.51 11.74 7.88
C TYR A 71 13.29 12.96 7.37
N ALA A 72 14.39 13.33 8.05
CA ALA A 72 15.06 14.61 7.79
C ALA A 72 15.81 14.62 6.45
N THR A 73 16.55 13.56 6.12
CA THR A 73 17.28 13.45 4.85
C THR A 73 16.33 13.29 3.67
N ASP A 74 15.28 12.46 3.78
CA ASP A 74 14.28 12.33 2.72
C ASP A 74 13.52 13.64 2.50
N ALA A 75 13.17 14.36 3.57
CA ALA A 75 12.51 15.67 3.45
C ALA A 75 13.41 16.72 2.80
N ALA A 76 14.73 16.70 3.07
CA ALA A 76 15.70 17.58 2.44
C ALA A 76 15.84 17.27 0.94
N ALA A 77 16.00 15.99 0.60
CA ALA A 77 16.14 15.55 -0.78
C ALA A 77 14.87 15.82 -1.60
N ALA A 78 13.69 15.51 -1.05
CA ALA A 78 12.43 15.80 -1.70
C ALA A 78 12.23 17.30 -1.94
N ALA A 79 12.55 18.15 -0.95
CA ALA A 79 12.46 19.61 -1.11
C ALA A 79 13.38 20.11 -2.24
N ALA A 80 14.63 19.64 -2.27
CA ALA A 80 15.60 19.99 -3.31
C ALA A 80 15.15 19.53 -4.71
N LEU A 81 14.61 18.32 -4.83
CA LEU A 81 14.08 17.80 -6.09
C LEU A 81 12.86 18.59 -6.59
N ILE A 82 11.94 18.94 -5.68
CA ILE A 82 10.77 19.78 -6.01
C ILE A 82 11.24 21.14 -6.52
N GLN A 83 12.17 21.79 -5.82
CA GLN A 83 12.73 23.08 -6.22
C GLN A 83 13.48 23.00 -7.57
N ALA A 84 14.32 21.98 -7.76
CA ALA A 84 15.07 21.78 -8.99
C ALA A 84 14.18 21.56 -10.22
N SER A 85 13.06 20.84 -10.05
CA SER A 85 12.09 20.63 -11.13
C SER A 85 11.32 21.89 -11.51
N GLY A 86 11.13 22.83 -10.56
CA GLY A 86 10.24 23.98 -10.72
C GLY A 86 8.76 23.60 -10.87
N ALA A 87 8.38 22.39 -10.47
CA ALA A 87 7.01 21.90 -10.63
C ALA A 87 6.03 22.55 -9.65
N GLU A 88 4.85 22.86 -10.17
CA GLU A 88 3.74 23.43 -9.40
C GLU A 88 2.83 22.32 -8.86
N LEU A 89 2.80 21.15 -9.51
CA LEU A 89 2.11 19.95 -9.05
C LEU A 89 3.10 18.84 -8.80
N VAL A 90 3.00 18.15 -7.68
CA VAL A 90 3.88 17.03 -7.34
C VAL A 90 3.02 15.82 -7.00
N LEU A 91 3.19 14.73 -7.75
CA LEU A 91 2.58 13.44 -7.48
C LEU A 91 3.63 12.53 -6.85
N ALA A 92 3.28 11.86 -5.76
CA ALA A 92 4.17 10.95 -5.07
C ALA A 92 3.41 9.71 -4.57
N PRO A 93 4.06 8.53 -4.47
CA PRO A 93 3.42 7.36 -3.91
C PRO A 93 3.20 7.54 -2.40
N GLY A 94 2.02 7.16 -1.92
CA GLY A 94 1.60 7.17 -0.51
C GLY A 94 2.25 6.08 0.34
N THR A 95 3.54 5.82 0.15
CA THR A 95 4.29 4.83 0.96
C THR A 95 4.55 5.35 2.36
N SER A 96 4.91 4.45 3.29
CA SER A 96 5.29 4.85 4.65
C SER A 96 6.50 5.80 4.69
N ARG A 97 7.42 5.68 3.73
CA ARG A 97 8.57 6.57 3.55
C ARG A 97 8.11 8.00 3.28
N PHE A 98 7.28 8.17 2.25
CA PHE A 98 6.84 9.50 1.80
C PHE A 98 5.71 10.10 2.64
N ALA A 99 4.79 9.29 3.15
CA ALA A 99 3.77 9.77 4.09
C ALA A 99 4.40 10.38 5.36
N ARG A 100 5.59 9.90 5.75
CA ARG A 100 6.35 10.46 6.88
C ARG A 100 7.09 11.74 6.49
N SER A 101 7.78 11.78 5.36
CA SER A 101 8.73 12.85 5.03
C SER A 101 8.15 13.99 4.20
N LEU A 102 7.22 13.72 3.27
CA LEU A 102 6.72 14.73 2.34
C LEU A 102 5.91 15.86 2.98
N PRO A 103 5.20 15.70 4.10
CA PRO A 103 4.65 16.85 4.82
C PRO A 103 5.74 17.84 5.28
N GLY A 104 6.90 17.31 5.69
CA GLY A 104 8.06 18.14 6.04
C GLY A 104 8.67 18.84 4.81
N ALA A 105 8.81 18.11 3.70
CA ALA A 105 9.26 18.69 2.43
C ALA A 105 8.29 19.79 1.94
N ALA A 106 6.97 19.54 2.02
CA ALA A 106 5.93 20.49 1.65
C ALA A 106 6.08 21.81 2.43
N HIS A 107 6.24 21.72 3.75
CA HIS A 107 6.45 22.89 4.59
C HIS A 107 7.72 23.68 4.18
N ARG A 108 8.83 22.98 3.93
CA ARG A 108 10.11 23.60 3.52
C ARG A 108 10.02 24.37 2.21
N VAL A 109 9.17 23.92 1.28
CA VAL A 109 8.99 24.55 -0.04
C VAL A 109 7.73 25.43 -0.13
N GLY A 110 7.06 25.71 1.00
CA GLY A 110 5.86 26.55 1.04
C GLY A 110 4.64 25.93 0.36
N ALA A 111 4.60 24.61 0.20
CA ALA A 111 3.57 23.89 -0.52
C ALA A 111 2.38 23.48 0.36
N GLN A 112 1.27 23.16 -0.31
CA GLN A 112 0.16 22.41 0.29
C GLN A 112 0.30 20.93 -0.02
N ILE A 113 -0.17 20.07 0.89
CA ILE A 113 -0.11 18.61 0.71
C ILE A 113 -1.44 17.98 1.06
N ASP A 114 -1.89 17.05 0.23
CA ASP A 114 -2.99 16.14 0.53
C ASP A 114 -2.56 14.69 0.33
N THR A 115 -2.96 13.85 1.28
CA THR A 115 -2.65 12.42 1.30
C THR A 115 -3.90 11.58 1.06
N HIS A 116 -3.69 10.30 0.80
CA HIS A 116 -4.74 9.31 0.53
C HIS A 116 -5.56 9.63 -0.72
N ILE A 117 -4.89 10.12 -1.75
CA ILE A 117 -5.53 10.42 -3.02
C ILE A 117 -5.83 9.11 -3.76
N VAL A 118 -7.09 8.95 -4.17
CA VAL A 118 -7.60 7.72 -4.81
C VAL A 118 -8.11 7.94 -6.23
N ALA A 119 -8.07 9.16 -6.75
CA ALA A 119 -8.24 9.44 -8.17
C ALA A 119 -7.68 10.82 -8.51
N LEU A 120 -7.29 10.99 -9.77
CA LEU A 120 -6.91 12.27 -10.36
C LEU A 120 -7.62 12.42 -11.71
N SER A 121 -8.08 13.63 -12.01
CA SER A 121 -8.54 14.01 -13.35
C SER A 121 -8.01 15.40 -13.71
N ALA A 122 -7.80 15.65 -15.00
CA ALA A 122 -7.56 16.98 -15.54
C ALA A 122 -8.85 17.47 -16.21
N GLU A 123 -9.60 18.35 -15.53
CA GLU A 123 -10.86 18.91 -16.01
C GLU A 123 -10.67 20.41 -16.28
N GLY A 124 -10.90 20.85 -17.52
CA GLY A 124 -10.81 22.28 -17.87
C GLY A 124 -9.42 22.91 -17.62
N GLY A 125 -8.35 22.12 -17.69
CA GLY A 125 -6.98 22.57 -17.42
C GLY A 125 -6.59 22.63 -15.93
N ALA A 126 -7.51 22.28 -15.02
CA ALA A 126 -7.24 22.17 -13.59
C ALA A 126 -7.21 20.71 -13.14
N VAL A 127 -6.25 20.37 -12.27
CA VAL A 127 -6.20 19.03 -11.66
C VAL A 127 -7.21 18.95 -10.53
N ARG A 128 -8.04 17.90 -10.56
CA ARG A 128 -8.98 17.54 -9.51
C ARG A 128 -8.55 16.22 -8.88
N ALA A 129 -8.45 16.23 -7.56
CA ALA A 129 -8.12 15.06 -6.77
C ALA A 129 -9.36 14.52 -6.05
N GLN A 130 -9.43 13.20 -5.89
CA GLN A 130 -10.43 12.57 -5.05
C GLN A 130 -9.77 11.87 -3.87
N ARG A 131 -10.39 11.97 -2.68
CA ARG A 131 -10.00 11.18 -1.52
C ARG A 131 -11.18 10.79 -0.66
N TRP A 132 -10.98 9.74 0.12
CA TRP A 132 -11.93 9.28 1.11
C TRP A 132 -11.81 10.09 2.41
N PHE A 133 -12.94 10.54 2.93
CA PHE A 133 -13.08 11.18 4.24
C PHE A 133 -13.91 10.31 5.18
N TYR A 134 -13.82 10.61 6.48
CA TYR A 134 -14.60 9.94 7.53
C TYR A 134 -14.49 8.40 7.47
N ARG A 135 -13.26 7.90 7.39
CA ARG A 135 -12.95 6.46 7.27
C ARG A 135 -13.67 5.81 6.08
N GLN A 136 -13.51 6.41 4.90
CA GLN A 136 -14.03 5.89 3.62
C GLN A 136 -15.56 5.87 3.50
N ARG A 137 -16.23 6.80 4.19
CA ARG A 137 -17.69 7.00 4.09
C ARG A 137 -18.09 8.05 3.07
N ILE A 138 -17.23 9.05 2.86
CA ILE A 138 -17.50 10.15 1.94
C ILE A 138 -16.35 10.23 0.94
N LEU A 139 -16.67 10.11 -0.35
CA LEU A 139 -15.71 10.38 -1.42
C LEU A 139 -15.81 11.88 -1.77
N GLY A 140 -14.76 12.64 -1.47
CA GLY A 140 -14.70 14.06 -1.78
C GLY A 140 -13.82 14.32 -3.01
N ALA A 141 -14.28 15.21 -3.89
CA ALA A 141 -13.53 15.66 -5.07
C ALA A 141 -13.20 17.15 -4.95
N PHE A 142 -11.92 17.51 -4.99
CA PHE A 142 -11.45 18.86 -4.69
C PHE A 142 -10.24 19.26 -5.54
N SER A 143 -9.92 20.56 -5.52
CA SER A 143 -8.71 21.12 -6.12
C SER A 143 -8.17 22.22 -5.22
N ARG A 144 -6.90 22.59 -5.40
CA ARG A 144 -6.27 23.71 -4.70
C ARG A 144 -5.78 24.75 -5.69
N ALA A 145 -5.84 26.02 -5.30
CA ALA A 145 -5.17 27.10 -6.01
C ALA A 145 -3.69 27.25 -5.61
N ALA A 146 -3.36 26.98 -4.34
CA ALA A 146 -1.99 27.12 -3.81
C ALA A 146 -1.01 26.17 -4.50
N ARG A 147 0.22 26.65 -4.73
CA ARG A 147 1.32 25.91 -5.38
C ARG A 147 2.64 26.11 -4.59
N PRO A 148 3.54 25.10 -4.55
CA PRO A 148 3.34 23.76 -5.10
C PRO A 148 2.22 22.99 -4.38
N TRP A 149 1.58 22.06 -5.08
CA TRP A 149 0.56 21.17 -4.51
C TRP A 149 1.05 19.73 -4.60
N LEU A 150 1.28 19.11 -3.44
CA LEU A 150 1.73 17.73 -3.31
C LEU A 150 0.53 16.81 -3.09
N LEU A 151 0.48 15.73 -3.86
CA LEU A 151 -0.57 14.71 -3.80
C LEU A 151 0.06 13.34 -3.60
N LEU A 152 -0.20 12.73 -2.44
CA LEU A 152 0.23 11.37 -2.13
C LEU A 152 -0.85 10.37 -2.51
N LEU A 153 -0.54 9.55 -3.51
CA LEU A 153 -1.46 8.58 -4.10
C LEU A 153 -1.48 7.28 -3.29
N ASP A 154 -2.67 6.82 -2.92
CA ASP A 154 -2.84 5.48 -2.36
C ASP A 154 -2.39 4.42 -3.40
N THR A 155 -1.77 3.35 -2.93
CA THR A 155 -1.35 2.22 -3.77
C THR A 155 -2.55 1.47 -4.35
N GLY A 156 -2.41 0.79 -5.48
CA GLY A 156 -3.46 -0.03 -6.09
C GLY A 156 -4.61 0.78 -6.70
N VAL A 157 -4.42 2.09 -6.89
CA VAL A 157 -5.41 3.00 -7.51
C VAL A 157 -5.20 3.09 -9.03
N PHE A 158 -3.95 3.11 -9.47
CA PHE A 158 -3.56 3.15 -10.88
C PHE A 158 -2.89 1.84 -11.26
N ALA A 159 -2.85 1.51 -12.55
CA ALA A 159 -2.03 0.41 -13.03
C ALA A 159 -0.54 0.78 -12.92
N PRO A 160 0.35 -0.14 -12.51
CA PRO A 160 1.79 0.12 -12.54
C PRO A 160 2.25 0.43 -13.98
N TRP A 161 3.03 1.49 -14.14
CA TRP A 161 3.61 1.84 -15.43
C TRP A 161 4.43 0.69 -16.01
N GLN A 162 4.30 0.48 -17.31
CA GLN A 162 5.05 -0.50 -18.08
C GLN A 162 5.55 0.18 -19.34
N GLY A 163 6.84 0.02 -19.65
CA GLY A 163 7.44 0.58 -20.84
C GLY A 163 8.93 0.25 -20.93
N ALA A 164 9.57 0.78 -21.95
CA ALA A 164 10.97 0.51 -22.21
C ALA A 164 11.89 1.28 -21.25
N ALA A 165 12.93 0.58 -20.79
CA ALA A 165 14.09 1.22 -20.20
C ALA A 165 14.93 1.92 -21.29
N GLY A 166 15.75 2.88 -20.88
CA GLY A 166 16.62 3.64 -21.77
C GLY A 166 17.59 4.52 -20.98
N ALA A 167 18.39 5.33 -21.67
CA ALA A 167 19.28 6.28 -21.01
C ALA A 167 18.50 7.54 -20.62
N ALA A 168 18.14 7.67 -19.34
CA ALA A 168 17.38 8.80 -18.81
C ALA A 168 18.22 10.08 -18.72
N ASN A 169 19.55 9.96 -18.68
CA ASN A 169 20.49 11.07 -18.52
C ASN A 169 20.11 11.98 -17.34
N ALA A 170 19.75 11.37 -16.22
CA ALA A 170 19.18 12.09 -15.09
C ALA A 170 20.17 13.10 -14.49
N GLN A 171 19.68 14.31 -14.24
CA GLN A 171 20.45 15.35 -13.57
C GLN A 171 20.55 15.03 -12.07
N ALA A 172 21.78 14.87 -11.58
CA ALA A 172 22.03 14.76 -10.14
C ALA A 172 21.76 16.12 -9.46
N VAL A 173 20.91 16.12 -8.44
CA VAL A 173 20.60 17.29 -7.61
C VAL A 173 21.42 17.19 -6.34
N ALA A 174 22.33 18.14 -6.15
CA ALA A 174 23.15 18.19 -4.95
C ALA A 174 22.31 18.60 -3.72
N VAL A 175 22.46 17.86 -2.63
CA VAL A 175 21.80 18.15 -1.35
C VAL A 175 22.85 18.20 -0.25
N ALA A 176 22.94 19.32 0.45
CA ALA A 176 23.83 19.46 1.60
C ALA A 176 23.13 18.90 2.84
N PHE A 177 23.46 17.66 3.21
CA PHE A 177 22.98 17.04 4.45
C PHE A 177 23.83 17.47 5.63
N THR A 178 23.22 18.13 6.60
CA THR A 178 23.88 18.54 7.84
C THR A 178 23.90 17.41 8.87
N ASP A 179 24.69 17.56 9.95
CA ASP A 179 24.65 16.63 11.07
C ASP A 179 23.27 16.61 11.77
N ASP A 180 22.56 17.75 11.77
CA ASP A 180 21.20 17.86 12.29
C ASP A 180 20.19 17.02 11.50
N ASP A 181 20.42 16.83 10.20
CA ASP A 181 19.62 15.94 9.34
C ASP A 181 19.88 14.45 9.63
N ARG A 182 20.97 14.13 10.33
CA ARG A 182 21.47 12.77 10.55
C ARG A 182 21.33 12.26 11.99
N ARG A 183 20.56 12.97 12.83
CA ARG A 183 20.33 12.60 14.24
C ARG A 183 19.62 11.24 14.44
N THR A 184 18.93 10.73 13.42
CA THR A 184 18.28 9.41 13.47
C THR A 184 19.19 8.32 12.89
N ALA A 185 19.61 7.39 13.73
CA ALA A 185 20.34 6.20 13.32
C ALA A 185 19.41 5.00 13.06
N VAL A 186 19.73 4.22 12.02
CA VAL A 186 19.09 2.93 11.74
C VAL A 186 20.06 1.86 12.21
N THR A 187 19.71 1.11 13.26
CA THR A 187 20.60 0.11 13.88
C THR A 187 20.45 -1.28 13.26
N GLY A 188 19.37 -1.51 12.52
CA GLY A 188 19.09 -2.78 11.87
C GLY A 188 17.66 -2.86 11.36
N VAL A 189 17.34 -3.95 10.69
CA VAL A 189 16.01 -4.25 10.16
C VAL A 189 15.61 -5.62 10.64
N GLN A 190 14.57 -5.68 11.49
CA GLN A 190 13.97 -6.94 11.92
C GLN A 190 12.80 -7.26 11.00
N LYS A 191 12.93 -8.35 10.23
CA LYS A 191 11.87 -8.89 9.37
C LYS A 191 11.59 -10.33 9.78
N PRO A 192 10.34 -10.79 9.73
CA PRO A 192 10.05 -12.22 9.72
C PRO A 192 10.84 -12.90 8.59
N ALA A 193 11.18 -14.18 8.76
CA ALA A 193 11.68 -14.99 7.63
C ALA A 193 10.66 -14.93 6.47
N ALA A 194 11.13 -14.94 5.22
CA ALA A 194 10.28 -14.67 4.05
C ALA A 194 9.11 -15.66 3.92
N ASP A 195 9.31 -16.89 4.37
CA ASP A 195 8.30 -17.95 4.49
C ASP A 195 7.33 -17.73 5.66
N ALA A 196 7.79 -17.13 6.77
CA ALA A 196 6.97 -16.74 7.91
C ALA A 196 6.21 -15.41 7.71
N GLN A 197 6.47 -14.67 6.62
CA GLN A 197 5.77 -13.42 6.33
C GLN A 197 4.33 -13.71 5.86
N THR A 198 3.37 -13.46 6.75
CA THR A 198 1.95 -13.65 6.48
C THR A 198 1.31 -12.48 5.73
N ILE A 199 1.79 -11.25 5.92
CA ILE A 199 1.27 -10.06 5.20
C ILE A 199 2.10 -9.80 3.95
N ARG A 200 1.46 -9.88 2.78
CA ARG A 200 2.10 -9.80 1.46
C ARG A 200 1.40 -8.75 0.59
N PRO A 201 1.78 -7.46 0.67
CA PRO A 201 1.07 -6.37 -0.02
C PRO A 201 0.88 -6.59 -1.53
N ASP A 202 1.82 -7.27 -2.19
CA ASP A 202 1.78 -7.53 -3.63
C ASP A 202 1.09 -8.86 -4.02
N ALA A 203 0.58 -9.63 -3.05
CA ALA A 203 -0.12 -10.87 -3.35
C ALA A 203 -1.37 -10.63 -4.19
N LYS A 204 -1.69 -11.58 -5.07
CA LYS A 204 -2.91 -11.52 -5.91
C LYS A 204 -4.18 -11.83 -5.12
N LEU A 205 -4.05 -12.41 -3.94
CA LEU A 205 -5.13 -12.88 -3.10
C LEU A 205 -4.95 -12.42 -1.65
N LEU A 206 -6.02 -11.85 -1.08
CA LEU A 206 -6.17 -11.64 0.36
C LEU A 206 -6.93 -12.83 0.96
N PHE A 207 -6.33 -13.52 1.92
CA PHE A 207 -7.00 -14.49 2.76
C PHE A 207 -7.33 -13.86 4.10
N VAL A 208 -8.60 -13.80 4.48
CA VAL A 208 -8.99 -13.26 5.79
C VAL A 208 -9.48 -14.38 6.69
N ALA A 209 -8.80 -14.57 7.82
CA ALA A 209 -9.23 -15.46 8.89
C ALA A 209 -10.04 -14.69 9.95
N GLY A 210 -11.18 -15.25 10.36
CA GLY A 210 -11.98 -14.72 11.46
C GLY A 210 -12.01 -15.60 12.69
N ALA A 211 -12.57 -15.06 13.78
CA ALA A 211 -12.62 -15.72 15.09
C ALA A 211 -13.34 -17.09 15.08
N GLY A 212 -14.10 -17.43 14.04
CA GLY A 212 -14.69 -18.76 13.92
C GLY A 212 -13.65 -19.89 13.82
N TRP A 213 -12.42 -19.61 13.36
CA TRP A 213 -11.31 -20.58 13.38
C TRP A 213 -10.90 -21.01 14.79
N THR A 214 -11.22 -20.18 15.80
CA THR A 214 -10.85 -20.41 17.19
C THR A 214 -12.05 -20.74 18.07
N LYS A 215 -13.20 -21.05 17.47
CA LYS A 215 -14.39 -21.51 18.20
C LYS A 215 -14.42 -23.03 18.32
N LYS A 216 -15.27 -23.53 19.22
CA LYS A 216 -15.58 -24.96 19.31
C LYS A 216 -16.21 -25.44 18.00
N GLN A 217 -15.74 -26.57 17.50
CA GLN A 217 -16.24 -27.20 16.29
C GLN A 217 -17.45 -28.10 16.62
N LYS A 218 -17.96 -28.83 15.61
CA LYS A 218 -19.17 -29.69 15.73
C LYS A 218 -19.05 -30.75 16.84
N ASP A 219 -17.83 -31.15 17.18
CA ASP A 219 -17.51 -32.11 18.24
C ASP A 219 -17.37 -31.46 19.64
N GLY A 220 -17.59 -30.14 19.75
CA GLY A 220 -17.49 -29.38 20.98
C GLY A 220 -16.05 -29.05 21.42
N GLN A 221 -15.03 -29.39 20.62
CA GLN A 221 -13.63 -29.16 20.93
C GLN A 221 -13.04 -27.99 20.14
N PHE A 222 -11.94 -27.44 20.63
CA PHE A 222 -11.15 -26.47 19.90
C PHE A 222 -10.12 -27.21 19.03
N HIS A 223 -9.98 -26.79 17.78
CA HIS A 223 -9.07 -27.40 16.79
C HIS A 223 -8.06 -26.37 16.28
N ILE A 224 -7.36 -25.67 17.20
CA ILE A 224 -6.46 -24.56 16.86
C ILE A 224 -5.23 -25.03 16.08
N GLY A 225 -4.70 -26.21 16.41
CA GLY A 225 -3.59 -26.83 15.68
C GLY A 225 -3.94 -27.13 14.22
N GLU A 226 -5.12 -27.72 13.98
CA GLU A 226 -5.62 -27.98 12.63
C GLU A 226 -5.91 -26.68 11.88
N ALA A 227 -6.56 -25.70 12.52
CA ALA A 227 -6.78 -24.37 11.96
C ALA A 227 -5.46 -23.73 11.52
N SER A 228 -4.44 -23.79 12.38
CA SER A 228 -3.10 -23.28 12.09
C SER A 228 -2.49 -23.95 10.86
N ALA A 229 -2.55 -25.28 10.80
CA ALA A 229 -2.00 -26.05 9.69
C ALA A 229 -2.72 -25.72 8.37
N LEU A 230 -4.05 -25.67 8.36
CA LEU A 230 -4.83 -25.36 7.16
C LEU A 230 -4.56 -23.95 6.64
N ILE A 231 -4.51 -22.96 7.54
CA ILE A 231 -4.23 -21.56 7.18
C ILE A 231 -2.81 -21.44 6.61
N LEU A 232 -1.80 -22.00 7.30
CA LEU A 232 -0.41 -21.90 6.86
C LEU A 232 -0.17 -22.65 5.54
N ASP A 233 -0.75 -23.84 5.36
CA ASP A 233 -0.66 -24.59 4.11
C ASP A 233 -1.28 -23.80 2.94
N PHE A 234 -2.44 -23.17 3.16
CA PHE A 234 -3.05 -22.30 2.15
C PHE A 234 -2.16 -21.10 1.80
N LEU A 235 -1.60 -20.42 2.81
CA LEU A 235 -0.69 -19.29 2.59
C LEU A 235 0.57 -19.71 1.84
N GLY A 236 1.12 -20.89 2.16
CA GLY A 236 2.26 -21.48 1.47
C GLY A 236 1.97 -21.80 0.01
N LYS A 237 0.84 -22.45 -0.30
CA LYS A 237 0.48 -22.83 -1.66
C LYS A 237 0.01 -21.67 -2.51
N ALA A 238 -0.92 -20.85 -1.99
CA ALA A 238 -1.51 -19.74 -2.73
C ALA A 238 -0.62 -18.48 -2.75
N GLN A 239 0.43 -18.44 -1.91
CA GLN A 239 1.27 -17.25 -1.69
C GLN A 239 0.41 -16.00 -1.37
N ALA A 240 -0.70 -16.20 -0.65
CA ALA A 240 -1.69 -15.17 -0.34
C ALA A 240 -1.22 -14.25 0.82
N SER A 241 -1.78 -13.05 0.87
CA SER A 241 -1.63 -12.15 2.03
C SER A 241 -2.66 -12.51 3.09
N LEU A 242 -2.26 -12.63 4.35
CA LEU A 242 -3.14 -12.92 5.48
C LEU A 242 -3.66 -11.63 6.12
N GLY A 243 -4.98 -11.49 6.11
CA GLY A 243 -5.73 -10.56 6.94
C GLY A 243 -6.49 -11.28 8.07
N SER A 244 -7.00 -10.49 9.00
CA SER A 244 -7.74 -10.95 10.18
C SER A 244 -8.96 -10.09 10.45
N SER A 245 -10.00 -10.67 11.05
CA SER A 245 -10.97 -9.87 11.79
C SER A 245 -10.35 -9.30 13.08
N LYS A 246 -10.92 -8.20 13.59
CA LYS A 246 -10.51 -7.63 14.88
C LYS A 246 -10.68 -8.64 16.03
N SER A 247 -11.81 -9.35 16.06
CA SER A 247 -12.10 -10.30 17.12
C SER A 247 -11.05 -11.42 17.22
N LEU A 248 -10.53 -11.88 16.08
CA LEU A 248 -9.49 -12.91 16.09
C LEU A 248 -8.15 -12.38 16.65
N VAL A 249 -7.78 -11.14 16.33
CA VAL A 249 -6.60 -10.48 16.90
C VAL A 249 -6.77 -10.27 18.41
N ASP A 250 -7.94 -9.84 18.86
CA ASP A 250 -8.20 -9.58 20.29
C ASP A 250 -8.15 -10.86 21.14
N ILE A 251 -8.65 -11.99 20.60
CA ILE A 251 -8.62 -13.31 21.27
C ILE A 251 -7.18 -13.78 21.55
N GLN A 252 -6.18 -13.28 20.80
CA GLN A 252 -4.79 -13.66 21.04
C GLN A 252 -4.23 -13.19 22.40
N GLY A 253 -4.96 -12.31 23.11
CA GLY A 253 -4.55 -11.78 24.42
C GLY A 253 -4.94 -12.62 25.64
N GLU A 254 -5.70 -13.72 25.49
CA GLU A 254 -6.41 -14.37 26.62
C GLU A 254 -5.88 -15.78 27.02
N GLY A 255 -4.64 -16.13 26.68
CA GLY A 255 -3.95 -17.29 27.27
C GLY A 255 -4.40 -18.69 26.81
N GLN A 256 -5.22 -18.80 25.76
CA GLN A 256 -5.52 -20.06 25.06
C GLN A 256 -4.44 -20.39 24.00
N GLU A 257 -4.48 -21.58 23.40
CA GLU A 257 -3.73 -21.80 22.14
C GLU A 257 -4.18 -20.76 21.10
N THR A 258 -3.24 -20.02 20.56
CA THR A 258 -3.50 -18.94 19.60
C THR A 258 -2.84 -19.23 18.26
N LEU A 259 -3.34 -18.59 17.21
CA LEU A 259 -2.71 -18.63 15.89
C LEU A 259 -1.41 -17.80 15.91
N THR A 260 -0.28 -18.40 16.27
CA THR A 260 0.98 -17.68 16.57
C THR A 260 1.56 -16.86 15.41
N PHE A 261 1.13 -17.13 14.18
CA PHE A 261 1.52 -16.43 12.96
C PHE A 261 0.69 -15.17 12.67
N MET A 262 -0.23 -14.81 13.57
CA MET A 262 -1.07 -13.61 13.47
C MET A 262 -0.67 -12.56 14.51
N SER A 263 -0.83 -11.29 14.13
CA SER A 263 -0.58 -10.13 14.97
C SER A 263 -1.60 -9.02 14.68
N HIS A 264 -1.57 -7.94 15.46
CA HIS A 264 -2.39 -6.74 15.21
C HIS A 264 -2.20 -6.15 13.81
N MET A 265 -1.05 -6.38 13.17
CA MET A 265 -0.79 -5.93 11.80
C MET A 265 -1.67 -6.65 10.77
N ASN A 266 -2.14 -7.87 11.07
CA ASN A 266 -3.04 -8.60 10.17
C ASN A 266 -4.46 -8.06 10.20
N GLN A 267 -4.83 -7.19 11.16
CA GLN A 267 -6.19 -6.70 11.28
C GLN A 267 -6.63 -5.96 10.01
N VAL A 268 -7.78 -6.35 9.44
CA VAL A 268 -8.44 -5.68 8.32
C VAL A 268 -9.72 -5.02 8.83
N GLY A 269 -9.91 -3.75 8.46
CA GLY A 269 -11.12 -3.01 8.81
C GLY A 269 -10.84 -1.57 9.23
N GLN A 270 -11.85 -0.94 9.82
CA GLN A 270 -11.91 0.46 10.22
C GLN A 270 -10.75 0.90 11.13
N THR A 271 -10.30 0.01 12.02
CA THR A 271 -9.18 0.25 12.94
C THR A 271 -7.93 -0.55 12.57
N GLY A 272 -7.96 -1.25 11.43
CA GLY A 272 -6.84 -2.01 10.89
C GLY A 272 -6.37 -1.45 9.55
N SER A 273 -5.83 -2.33 8.72
CA SER A 273 -5.45 -2.03 7.34
C SER A 273 -6.67 -2.04 6.39
N THR A 274 -6.49 -1.43 5.22
CA THR A 274 -7.43 -1.52 4.08
C THR A 274 -6.67 -2.05 2.86
N PRO A 275 -6.41 -3.36 2.79
CA PRO A 275 -5.61 -3.96 1.72
C PRO A 275 -6.32 -3.84 0.36
N ARG A 276 -5.53 -3.74 -0.71
CA ARG A 276 -6.03 -3.66 -2.09
C ARG A 276 -5.45 -4.82 -2.89
N HIS A 277 -6.11 -5.96 -2.81
CA HIS A 277 -5.77 -7.16 -3.59
C HIS A 277 -6.84 -7.39 -4.67
N PRO A 278 -6.47 -7.93 -5.84
CA PRO A 278 -7.44 -8.24 -6.90
C PRO A 278 -8.57 -9.17 -6.42
N LYS A 279 -8.20 -10.19 -5.63
CA LYS A 279 -9.12 -11.20 -5.12
C LYS A 279 -9.04 -11.27 -3.60
N GLY A 280 -10.14 -11.69 -2.98
CA GLY A 280 -10.18 -12.00 -1.56
C GLY A 280 -11.08 -13.18 -1.24
N ILE A 281 -10.67 -13.96 -0.25
CA ILE A 281 -11.49 -14.99 0.40
C ILE A 281 -11.49 -14.78 1.91
N ALA A 282 -12.68 -14.56 2.48
CA ALA A 282 -12.88 -14.46 3.92
C ALA A 282 -13.46 -15.76 4.47
N THR A 283 -12.89 -16.28 5.56
CA THR A 283 -13.34 -17.52 6.20
C THR A 283 -13.56 -17.25 7.68
N CYS A 284 -14.62 -17.83 8.25
CA CYS A 284 -14.92 -17.71 9.68
C CYS A 284 -15.06 -16.26 10.19
N CYS A 285 -15.35 -15.32 9.29
CA CYS A 285 -15.68 -13.92 9.55
C CYS A 285 -17.18 -13.69 9.33
N HIS A 286 -17.82 -12.83 10.12
CA HIS A 286 -19.26 -12.53 9.95
C HIS A 286 -19.58 -11.42 8.92
N GLY A 287 -18.60 -10.59 8.55
CA GLY A 287 -18.83 -9.47 7.60
C GLY A 287 -19.43 -8.22 8.24
N GLU A 288 -19.17 -8.02 9.55
CA GLU A 288 -19.57 -6.81 10.27
C GLU A 288 -19.00 -5.55 9.64
N GLU A 289 -19.76 -4.45 9.74
CA GLU A 289 -19.41 -3.20 9.07
C GLU A 289 -18.00 -2.67 9.39
N PRO A 290 -17.52 -2.70 10.66
CA PRO A 290 -16.16 -2.30 10.98
C PRO A 290 -15.09 -3.11 10.23
N HIS A 291 -15.36 -4.36 9.85
CA HIS A 291 -14.44 -5.16 9.06
C HIS A 291 -14.60 -4.90 7.56
N ALA A 292 -15.85 -4.86 7.08
CA ALA A 292 -16.19 -4.70 5.66
C ALA A 292 -15.61 -3.41 5.03
N VAL A 293 -15.44 -2.35 5.82
CA VAL A 293 -14.78 -1.11 5.36
C VAL A 293 -13.37 -1.38 4.81
N GLY A 294 -12.56 -2.21 5.47
CA GLY A 294 -11.21 -2.56 5.01
C GLY A 294 -11.19 -3.55 3.84
N TRP A 295 -12.32 -4.22 3.59
CA TRP A 295 -12.52 -5.22 2.53
C TRP A 295 -13.05 -4.62 1.21
N ARG A 296 -13.52 -3.37 1.24
CA ARG A 296 -14.29 -2.75 0.15
C ARG A 296 -13.54 -2.65 -1.19
N PHE A 297 -12.22 -2.59 -1.18
CA PHE A 297 -11.40 -2.47 -2.39
C PHE A 297 -10.89 -3.81 -2.94
N ILE A 298 -11.38 -4.92 -2.41
CA ILE A 298 -11.23 -6.22 -3.04
C ILE A 298 -12.26 -6.31 -4.17
N ASN A 299 -11.80 -6.58 -5.39
CA ASN A 299 -12.66 -6.56 -6.57
C ASN A 299 -13.41 -7.87 -6.78
N GLU A 300 -12.77 -9.01 -6.47
CA GLU A 300 -13.41 -10.33 -6.49
C GLU A 300 -13.49 -10.91 -5.06
N ARG A 301 -14.68 -10.85 -4.46
CA ARG A 301 -14.91 -11.10 -3.04
C ARG A 301 -15.67 -12.41 -2.83
N ARG A 302 -15.03 -13.34 -2.13
CA ARG A 302 -15.63 -14.61 -1.72
C ARG A 302 -15.65 -14.71 -0.20
N ALA A 303 -16.70 -15.30 0.35
CA ALA A 303 -16.80 -15.56 1.78
C ALA A 303 -17.26 -17.01 2.04
N VAL A 304 -16.73 -17.62 3.08
CA VAL A 304 -17.15 -18.93 3.61
C VAL A 304 -17.66 -18.71 5.03
N ASN A 305 -18.93 -19.01 5.26
CA ASN A 305 -19.57 -18.90 6.57
C ASN A 305 -20.64 -20.00 6.70
N LEU A 306 -20.90 -20.45 7.92
CA LEU A 306 -21.98 -21.39 8.20
C LEU A 306 -23.37 -20.71 8.16
N ASP A 307 -23.42 -19.41 8.46
CA ASP A 307 -24.68 -18.65 8.51
C ASP A 307 -25.00 -18.01 7.14
N PRO A 308 -26.07 -18.45 6.45
CA PRO A 308 -26.52 -17.83 5.21
C PRO A 308 -27.00 -16.37 5.38
N ASN A 309 -27.30 -15.95 6.62
CA ASN A 309 -27.77 -14.61 6.93
C ASN A 309 -26.67 -13.67 7.45
N CYS A 310 -25.40 -14.10 7.42
CA CYS A 310 -24.30 -13.29 7.89
C CYS A 310 -24.15 -11.98 7.09
N GLY A 311 -23.41 -11.02 7.63
CA GLY A 311 -23.19 -9.70 7.01
C GLY A 311 -22.63 -9.77 5.58
N TRP A 312 -21.94 -10.86 5.20
CA TRP A 312 -21.48 -11.06 3.82
C TRP A 312 -22.60 -11.16 2.80
N ALA A 313 -23.74 -11.76 3.16
CA ALA A 313 -24.91 -11.94 2.30
C ALA A 313 -25.57 -10.60 1.91
N GLN A 314 -25.26 -9.52 2.64
CA GLN A 314 -25.84 -8.20 2.43
C GLN A 314 -25.04 -7.37 1.39
N GLY A 315 -24.61 -8.01 0.30
CA GLY A 315 -23.87 -7.36 -0.79
C GLY A 315 -22.40 -7.05 -0.51
N LYS A 316 -21.79 -7.69 0.52
CA LYS A 316 -20.38 -7.47 0.90
C LYS A 316 -19.43 -8.53 0.32
N ALA A 317 -19.97 -9.63 -0.18
CA ALA A 317 -19.26 -10.62 -0.98
C ALA A 317 -19.99 -10.82 -2.32
N ASP A 318 -19.24 -11.14 -3.38
CA ASP A 318 -19.80 -11.48 -4.69
C ASP A 318 -20.31 -12.93 -4.70
N VAL A 319 -19.67 -13.81 -3.90
CA VAL A 319 -20.11 -15.18 -3.65
C VAL A 319 -20.00 -15.53 -2.17
N LEU A 320 -21.09 -16.04 -1.59
CA LEU A 320 -21.11 -16.62 -0.23
C LEU A 320 -21.26 -18.13 -0.33
N TYR A 321 -20.27 -18.87 0.16
CA TYR A 321 -20.33 -20.31 0.36
C TYR A 321 -20.85 -20.60 1.77
N VAL A 322 -22.06 -21.16 1.84
CA VAL A 322 -22.67 -21.58 3.11
C VAL A 322 -22.13 -22.96 3.47
N ALA A 323 -20.98 -23.00 4.12
CA ALA A 323 -20.21 -24.22 4.34
C ALA A 323 -19.23 -24.10 5.52
N ASP A 324 -18.73 -25.24 5.95
CA ASP A 324 -17.68 -25.34 6.97
C ASP A 324 -16.32 -24.92 6.41
N ALA A 325 -15.66 -23.96 7.04
CA ALA A 325 -14.41 -23.42 6.54
C ALA A 325 -13.25 -24.42 6.64
N PHE A 326 -13.22 -25.32 7.63
CA PHE A 326 -12.17 -26.34 7.75
C PHE A 326 -12.27 -27.30 6.56
N GLU A 327 -13.47 -27.82 6.29
CA GLU A 327 -13.73 -28.73 5.18
C GLU A 327 -13.44 -28.07 3.81
N VAL A 328 -13.87 -26.82 3.63
CA VAL A 328 -13.64 -26.07 2.40
C VAL A 328 -12.15 -25.82 2.19
N MET A 329 -11.44 -25.30 3.20
CA MET A 329 -10.03 -24.96 3.05
C MET A 329 -9.15 -26.21 2.91
N ALA A 330 -9.48 -27.32 3.56
CA ALA A 330 -8.80 -28.60 3.32
C ALA A 330 -8.92 -29.04 1.85
N LYS A 331 -10.12 -28.95 1.26
CA LYS A 331 -10.33 -29.27 -0.16
C LYS A 331 -9.62 -28.29 -1.09
N VAL A 332 -9.65 -26.99 -0.80
CA VAL A 332 -8.92 -25.99 -1.58
C VAL A 332 -7.42 -26.27 -1.55
N ASN A 333 -6.86 -26.55 -0.38
CA ASN A 333 -5.45 -26.90 -0.22
C ASN A 333 -5.06 -28.17 -0.97
N ALA A 334 -5.95 -29.16 -1.09
CA ALA A 334 -5.71 -30.37 -1.85
C ALA A 334 -5.70 -30.14 -3.38
N LEU A 335 -6.30 -29.03 -3.85
CA LEU A 335 -6.39 -28.68 -5.27
C LEU A 335 -5.31 -27.70 -5.75
N LEU A 336 -4.59 -27.05 -4.82
CA LEU A 336 -3.49 -26.13 -5.10
C LEU A 336 -2.14 -26.86 -5.12
#